data_AF-A0A8J7IGX2-F1
#
_entry.id   AF-A0A8J7IGX2-F1
#
_cell.length_a   1.000
_cell.length_b   1.000
_cell.length_c   1.000
_cell.angle_alpha   90.00
_cell.angle_beta   90.00
_cell.angle_gamma   90.00
#
_symmetry.space_group_name_H-M   'P 1'
#
loop_
_entity.id
_entity.type
_entity.pdbx_description
1 polymer ?
#
loop_
_entity_poly.entity_id
_entity_poly.type
_entity_poly.pdbx_seq_one_letter_code
_entity_poly.pdbx_strand_id
1 'polypeptide(L)'
;MSKVYPSNLTQEQFELISGLIPPRKPGGRKRSVDIYSVLNAIFYVLCEGCRWRSLPGDFPNWQTVYTYFRNWRKDGTWVKIHDHLREWVRVDHHRDASPSEA
;
A
#
# COMPACT_ATOMS: atom_id res chain seq x y z
N MET A 1 -17.58 3.09 -4.64
CA MET A 1 -16.33 3.32 -5.39
C MET A 1 -15.55 4.37 -4.62
N SER A 2 -14.29 4.12 -4.28
CA SER A 2 -13.48 5.08 -3.53
C SER A 2 -13.20 6.32 -4.37
N LYS A 3 -13.13 7.49 -3.74
CA LYS A 3 -12.73 8.72 -4.42
C LYS A 3 -11.28 8.60 -4.90
N VAL A 4 -10.95 9.41 -5.90
CA VAL A 4 -9.57 9.56 -6.36
C VAL A 4 -8.86 10.52 -5.42
N TYR A 5 -7.80 10.05 -4.79
CA TYR A 5 -6.93 10.85 -3.94
C TYR A 5 -5.54 10.97 -4.59
N PRO A 6 -4.78 12.06 -4.35
CA PRO A 6 -3.41 12.20 -4.86
C PRO A 6 -2.46 11.08 -4.40
N SER A 7 -2.77 10.47 -3.25
CA SER A 7 -2.03 9.35 -2.66
C SER A 7 -2.45 7.97 -3.19
N ASN A 8 -3.43 7.90 -4.10
CA ASN A 8 -3.79 6.63 -4.73
C ASN A 8 -2.67 6.17 -5.67
N LEU A 9 -2.43 4.86 -5.67
CA LEU A 9 -1.54 4.23 -6.64
C LEU A 9 -2.09 4.38 -8.06
N THR A 10 -1.20 4.44 -9.03
CA THR A 10 -1.58 4.19 -10.43
C THR A 10 -1.77 2.69 -10.66
N GLN A 11 -2.42 2.34 -11.78
CA GLN A 11 -2.59 0.94 -12.18
C GLN A 11 -1.24 0.24 -12.37
N GLU A 12 -0.27 0.91 -13.00
CA GLU A 12 1.08 0.40 -13.24
C GLU A 12 1.86 0.17 -11.93
N GLN A 13 1.77 1.13 -11.00
CA GLN A 13 2.38 0.98 -9.66
C GLN A 13 1.76 -0.19 -8.90
N PHE A 14 0.45 -0.37 -9.01
CA PHE A 14 -0.22 -1.51 -8.40
C PHE A 14 0.21 -2.84 -9.02
N GLU A 15 0.29 -2.92 -10.35
CA GLU A 15 0.76 -4.11 -11.06
C GLU A 15 2.16 -4.51 -10.63
N LEU A 16 3.08 -3.55 -10.51
CA LEU A 16 4.45 -3.75 -10.03
C LEU A 16 4.50 -4.45 -8.67
N ILE A 17 3.65 -4.04 -7.72
CA ILE A 17 3.69 -4.57 -6.34
C ILE A 17 2.71 -5.72 -6.09
N SER A 18 1.75 -5.94 -7.00
CA SER A 18 0.66 -6.90 -6.79
C SER A 18 1.16 -8.31 -6.50
N GLY A 19 2.24 -8.73 -7.14
CA GLY A 19 2.88 -10.04 -6.95
C GLY A 19 3.59 -10.21 -5.60
N LEU A 20 3.92 -9.12 -4.90
CA LEU A 20 4.54 -9.14 -3.57
C LEU A 20 3.53 -9.43 -2.47
N ILE A 21 2.25 -9.24 -2.74
CA ILE A 21 1.19 -9.35 -1.75
C ILE A 21 0.93 -10.83 -1.46
N PRO A 22 1.06 -11.27 -0.20
CA PRO A 22 0.92 -12.68 0.11
C PRO A 22 -0.47 -13.18 -0.26
N PRO A 23 -0.55 -14.39 -0.85
CA PRO A 23 -1.81 -15.00 -1.21
C PRO A 23 -2.65 -15.22 0.05
N ARG A 24 -3.95 -15.34 -0.15
CA ARG A 24 -4.89 -15.59 0.95
C ARG A 24 -4.48 -16.88 1.68
N LYS A 25 -4.40 -16.81 3.02
CA LYS A 25 -4.15 -17.99 3.85
C LYS A 25 -5.27 -19.03 3.66
N PRO A 26 -4.94 -20.33 3.47
CA PRO A 26 -5.94 -21.39 3.40
C PRO A 26 -6.63 -21.59 4.76
N GLY A 27 -7.89 -22.03 4.75
CA GLY A 27 -8.64 -22.41 5.97
C GLY A 27 -9.31 -21.27 6.75
N GLY A 28 -9.25 -20.02 6.30
CA GLY A 28 -9.90 -18.87 6.95
C GLY A 28 -11.06 -18.24 6.17
N ARG A 29 -11.75 -17.26 6.81
CA ARG A 29 -12.82 -16.45 6.18
C ARG A 29 -12.34 -15.92 4.82
N LYS A 30 -13.20 -16.00 3.81
CA LYS A 30 -12.88 -15.48 2.47
C LYS A 30 -12.51 -14.00 2.59
N ARG A 31 -11.37 -13.61 1.99
CA ARG A 31 -11.00 -12.21 1.83
C ARG A 31 -12.06 -11.58 0.93
N SER A 32 -12.93 -10.76 1.50
CA SER A 32 -13.99 -10.03 0.78
C SER A 32 -13.58 -8.61 0.41
N VAL A 33 -12.39 -8.19 0.85
CA VAL A 33 -11.92 -6.81 0.74
C VAL A 33 -10.98 -6.73 -0.46
N ASP A 34 -11.21 -5.73 -1.30
CA ASP A 34 -10.33 -5.38 -2.39
C ASP A 34 -8.98 -4.89 -1.86
N ILE A 35 -7.91 -5.54 -2.32
CA ILE A 35 -6.54 -5.25 -1.88
C ILE A 35 -6.05 -3.91 -2.40
N TYR A 36 -6.46 -3.53 -3.61
CA TYR A 36 -6.10 -2.23 -4.18
C TYR A 36 -6.66 -1.09 -3.32
N SER A 37 -7.95 -1.19 -2.94
CA SER A 37 -8.59 -0.26 -1.99
C SER A 37 -7.90 -0.23 -0.62
N VAL A 38 -7.39 -1.36 -0.12
CA VAL A 38 -6.63 -1.40 1.15
C VAL A 38 -5.30 -0.68 1.02
N LEU A 39 -4.56 -0.88 -0.07
CA LEU A 39 -3.30 -0.19 -0.31
C LEU A 39 -3.52 1.31 -0.41
N ASN A 40 -4.48 1.75 -1.23
CA ASN A 40 -4.81 3.18 -1.36
C ASN A 40 -5.20 3.80 0.00
N ALA A 41 -5.96 3.09 0.83
CA ALA A 41 -6.28 3.54 2.18
C ALA A 41 -5.03 3.67 3.08
N ILE A 42 -4.08 2.74 2.98
CA ILE A 42 -2.80 2.82 3.71
C ILE A 42 -1.99 4.03 3.22
N PHE A 43 -1.83 4.20 1.91
CA PHE A 43 -1.09 5.33 1.33
C PHE A 43 -1.73 6.66 1.71
N TYR A 44 -3.06 6.77 1.68
CA TYR A 44 -3.77 7.95 2.15
C TYR A 44 -3.38 8.32 3.58
N VAL A 45 -3.42 7.34 4.51
CA VAL A 45 -3.05 7.58 5.91
C VAL A 45 -1.59 8.02 6.05
N LEU A 46 -0.67 7.39 5.31
CA LEU A 46 0.75 7.64 5.43
C LEU A 46 1.21 8.93 4.74
N CYS A 47 0.61 9.30 3.61
CA CYS A 47 0.95 10.50 2.84
C CYS A 47 0.26 11.75 3.41
N GLU A 48 -1.03 11.67 3.73
CA GLU A 48 -1.79 12.81 4.25
C GLU A 48 -1.61 12.99 5.78
N GLY A 49 -1.01 12.01 6.46
CA GLY A 49 -0.70 12.07 7.89
C GLY A 49 -1.91 12.03 8.82
N CYS A 50 -3.02 11.43 8.38
CA CYS A 50 -4.24 11.38 9.18
C CYS A 50 -4.23 10.22 10.20
N ARG A 51 -5.09 10.30 11.23
CA ARG A 51 -5.29 9.17 12.16
C ARG A 51 -6.03 8.05 11.43
N TRP A 52 -5.70 6.79 11.72
CA TRP A 52 -6.42 5.62 11.18
C TRP A 52 -7.95 5.71 11.35
N ARG A 53 -8.42 6.16 12.52
CA ARG A 53 -9.87 6.34 12.80
C ARG A 53 -10.53 7.48 12.03
N SER A 54 -9.73 8.35 11.41
CA SER A 54 -10.15 9.48 10.59
C SER A 54 -10.05 9.16 9.09
N LEU A 55 -9.87 7.89 8.73
CA LEU A 55 -9.91 7.45 7.34
C LEU A 55 -11.28 7.80 6.72
N PRO A 56 -11.31 8.37 5.49
CA PRO A 56 -12.55 8.64 4.78
C PRO A 56 -13.45 7.40 4.64
N GLY A 57 -14.77 7.61 4.71
CA GLY A 57 -15.76 6.53 4.75
C GLY A 57 -15.94 5.76 3.43
N ASP A 58 -15.33 6.22 2.35
CA ASP A 58 -15.30 5.56 1.04
C ASP A 58 -14.17 4.54 0.90
N PHE A 59 -13.26 4.46 1.88
CA PHE A 59 -12.29 3.39 2.01
C PHE A 59 -12.82 2.20 2.82
N PRO A 60 -12.17 1.02 2.77
CA PRO A 60 -12.48 -0.08 3.67
C PRO A 60 -12.37 0.34 5.13
N ASN A 61 -13.11 -0.35 6.02
CA ASN A 61 -13.11 -0.05 7.46
C ASN A 61 -11.67 0.03 7.99
N TRP A 62 -11.35 1.12 8.69
CA TRP A 62 -10.01 1.41 9.19
C TRP A 62 -9.37 0.25 9.97
N GLN A 63 -10.16 -0.53 10.71
CA GLN A 63 -9.66 -1.69 11.48
C GLN A 63 -9.11 -2.77 10.57
N THR A 64 -9.79 -2.99 9.44
CA THR A 64 -9.36 -3.93 8.41
C THR A 64 -8.08 -3.43 7.76
N VAL A 65 -8.06 -2.17 7.32
CA VAL A 65 -6.88 -1.54 6.70
C VAL A 65 -5.66 -1.62 7.64
N TYR A 66 -5.84 -1.22 8.89
CA TYR A 66 -4.79 -1.27 9.91
C TYR A 66 -4.31 -2.70 10.18
N THR A 67 -5.21 -3.70 10.17
CA THR A 67 -4.84 -5.10 10.36
C THR A 67 -3.96 -5.61 9.21
N TYR A 68 -4.28 -5.26 7.96
CA TYR A 68 -3.43 -5.56 6.81
C TYR A 68 -2.07 -4.90 6.95
N PHE A 69 -2.04 -3.59 7.19
CA PHE A 69 -0.81 -2.83 7.35
C PHE A 69 0.08 -3.42 8.46
N ARG A 70 -0.50 -3.69 9.64
CA ARG A 70 0.22 -4.27 10.77
C ARG A 70 0.79 -5.65 10.45
N ASN A 71 0.04 -6.50 9.77
CA ASN A 71 0.51 -7.84 9.41
C ASN A 71 1.64 -7.77 8.37
N TRP A 72 1.47 -6.97 7.32
CA TRP A 72 2.49 -6.77 6.29
C TRP A 72 3.76 -6.09 6.80
N ARG A 73 3.63 -5.23 7.82
CA ARG A 73 4.80 -4.70 8.52
C ARG A 73 5.55 -5.77 9.30
N LYS A 74 4.85 -6.74 9.88
CA LYS A 74 5.46 -7.80 10.69
C LYS A 74 6.12 -8.89 9.85
N ASP A 75 5.52 -9.23 8.72
CA ASP A 75 6.04 -10.29 7.82
C ASP A 75 7.02 -9.75 6.76
N GLY A 76 7.27 -8.43 6.74
CA GLY A 76 8.20 -7.78 5.82
C GLY A 76 7.61 -7.45 4.44
N THR A 77 6.37 -7.84 4.15
CA THR A 77 5.69 -7.51 2.88
C THR A 77 5.67 -6.00 2.65
N TRP A 78 5.39 -5.21 3.70
CA TRP A 78 5.29 -3.76 3.57
C TRP A 78 6.63 -3.12 3.18
N VAL A 79 7.74 -3.63 3.71
CA VAL A 79 9.09 -3.15 3.37
C VAL A 79 9.38 -3.41 1.89
N LYS A 80 9.09 -4.62 1.41
CA LYS A 80 9.27 -4.97 -0.01
C LYS A 80 8.44 -4.08 -0.94
N ILE A 81 7.17 -3.84 -0.60
CA ILE A 81 6.28 -2.95 -1.36
C ILE A 81 6.87 -1.54 -1.42
N HIS A 82 7.29 -1.00 -0.28
CA HIS A 82 7.88 0.33 -0.20
C HIS A 82 9.15 0.44 -1.06
N ASP A 83 10.04 -0.54 -0.99
CA ASP A 83 11.32 -0.51 -1.70
C ASP A 83 11.13 -0.57 -3.22
N HIS A 84 10.22 -1.41 -3.72
CA HIS A 84 9.91 -1.49 -5.16
C HIS A 84 9.30 -0.18 -5.68
N LEU A 85 8.39 0.44 -4.93
CA LEU A 85 7.82 1.73 -5.33
C LEU A 85 8.87 2.84 -5.30
N ARG A 86 9.78 2.81 -4.32
CA ARG A 86 10.87 3.78 -4.22
C ARG A 86 11.84 3.65 -5.39
N GLU A 87 12.20 2.44 -5.77
CA GLU A 87 13.04 2.16 -6.94
C GLU A 87 12.36 2.65 -8.23
N TRP A 88 11.07 2.37 -8.40
CA TRP A 88 10.29 2.84 -9.55
C TRP A 88 10.31 4.37 -9.68
N VAL A 89 10.03 5.11 -8.60
CA VAL A 89 10.06 6.58 -8.59
C VAL A 89 11.47 7.11 -8.92
N ARG A 90 12.54 6.42 -8.51
CA ARG A 90 13.92 6.84 -8.81
C ARG A 90 14.26 6.69 -10.28
N VAL A 91 13.89 5.57 -10.89
CA VAL A 91 14.13 5.29 -12.31
C VAL A 91 13.30 6.21 -13.19
N ASP A 92 12.02 6.44 -12.84
CA ASP A 92 11.11 7.33 -13.58
C ASP A 92 11.60 8.78 -13.61
N HIS A 93 12.25 9.25 -12.53
CA HIS A 93 12.86 10.58 -12.46
C HIS A 93 14.29 10.68 -13.02
N HIS A 94 14.79 9.66 -13.73
CA HIS A 94 16.17 9.61 -14.25
C HIS A 94 17.25 9.88 -13.18
N ARG A 95 17.09 9.35 -11.95
CA ARG A 95 18.08 9.46 -10.87
C ARG A 95 18.62 8.08 -10.48
N ASP A 96 19.87 8.04 -10.03
CA ASP A 96 20.54 6.80 -9.62
C ASP A 96 19.77 6.05 -8.50
N ALA A 97 19.81 4.71 -8.58
CA ALA A 97 19.02 3.81 -7.74
C ALA A 97 19.35 3.90 -6.23
N SER A 98 20.52 4.43 -5.85
CA SER A 98 20.96 4.60 -4.46
C SER A 98 21.14 6.09 -4.15
N PRO A 99 20.72 6.60 -2.97
CA PRO A 99 21.13 7.94 -2.59
C PRO A 99 22.65 7.95 -2.45
N SER A 100 23.35 8.90 -3.07
CA SER A 100 24.75 9.14 -2.73
C SER A 100 24.83 9.36 -1.21
N GLU A 101 25.57 8.51 -0.52
CA GLU A 101 26.07 8.85 0.81
C GLU A 101 26.94 10.10 0.63
N ALA A 102 26.67 11.13 1.44
CA ALA A 102 27.50 12.32 1.55
C ALA A 102 28.46 12.16 2.73
#